data_AF-A0A7C4BKL6-F1
#
_entry.id   AF-A0A7C4BKL6-F1
#
_cell.length_a   1.000
_cell.length_b   1.000
_cell.length_c   1.000
_cell.angle_alpha   90.00
_cell.angle_beta   90.00
_cell.angle_gamma   90.00
#
_symmetry.space_group_name_H-M   'P 1'
#
loop_
_entity.id
_entity.type
_entity.pdbx_description
1 polymer ?
#
loop_
_entity_poly.entity_id
_entity_poly.type
_entity_poly.pdbx_seq_one_letter_code
_entity_poly.pdbx_strand_id
1 'polypeptide(L)' 'TPTYEVLSIVGPSHKPLIEVAVKVGEEIMAKAKGRSKKEAENKAAYLALRKVKGAKGFS' A
#
# COMPACT_ATOMS: atom_id res chain seq x y z
N THR A 1 10.77 10.24 -3.08
CA THR A 1 10.18 9.17 -3.89
C THR A 1 9.48 8.17 -2.98
N PRO A 2 8.24 7.73 -3.25
CA PRO A 2 7.60 6.69 -2.46
C PRO A 2 8.28 5.32 -2.70
N THR A 3 8.41 4.52 -1.65
CA THR A 3 8.95 3.15 -1.72
C THR A 3 7.85 2.14 -1.37
N TYR A 4 7.93 0.94 -1.95
CA TYR A 4 6.96 -0.12 -1.72
C TYR A 4 7.65 -1.35 -1.13
N GLU A 5 7.06 -1.90 -0.08
CA GLU A 5 7.60 -3.05 0.64
C GLU A 5 6.53 -4.13 0.79
N VAL A 6 6.84 -5.36 0.41
CA VAL A 6 5.96 -6.52 0.65
C VAL A 6 6.12 -6.91 2.12
N LEU A 7 5.04 -6.82 2.88
CA LEU A 7 5.02 -7.15 4.30
C LEU A 7 4.71 -8.63 4.54
N SER A 8 3.80 -9.19 3.76
CA SER A 8 3.39 -10.58 3.90
C SER A 8 2.83 -11.15 2.61
N ILE A 9 3.00 -12.46 2.44
CA ILE A 9 2.35 -13.25 1.40
C ILE A 9 1.74 -14.45 2.10
N VAL A 10 0.42 -14.54 2.11
CA VAL A 10 -0.32 -15.58 2.82
C VAL A 10 -1.35 -16.24 1.92
N GLY A 11 -1.67 -17.51 2.18
CA GLY A 11 -2.66 -18.26 1.42
C GLY A 11 -2.05 -19.26 0.43
N PRO A 12 -2.90 -20.02 -0.26
CA PRO A 12 -2.47 -21.12 -1.12
C PRO A 12 -1.80 -20.61 -2.40
N SER A 13 -0.91 -21.42 -2.98
CA SER A 13 -0.09 -21.04 -4.15
C SER A 13 -0.87 -20.52 -5.34
N HIS A 14 -2.13 -20.93 -5.50
CA HIS A 14 -3.00 -20.51 -6.60
C HIS A 14 -3.79 -19.21 -6.31
N LYS A 15 -3.85 -18.76 -5.05
CA LYS A 15 -4.56 -17.54 -4.61
C LYS A 15 -3.81 -16.86 -3.45
N PRO A 16 -2.58 -16.38 -3.67
CA PRO A 16 -1.85 -15.67 -2.63
C PRO A 16 -2.54 -14.33 -2.34
N LEU A 17 -2.58 -13.97 -1.07
CA LEU A 17 -2.92 -12.64 -0.59
C LEU A 17 -1.62 -11.95 -0.19
N ILE A 18 -1.27 -10.92 -0.95
CA ILE A 18 -0.03 -10.16 -0.80
C ILE A 18 -0.35 -8.85 -0.12
N GLU A 19 0.33 -8.54 0.98
CA GLU A 19 0.26 -7.26 1.66
C GLU A 19 1.46 -6.39 1.31
N VAL A 20 1.20 -5.14 0.92
CA VAL A 20 2.22 -4.15 0.56
C VAL A 20 2.01 -2.89 1.38
N ALA A 21 3.11 -2.32 1.88
CA ALA A 21 3.18 -0.98 2.44
C ALA A 21 3.74 0.00 1.42
N VAL A 22 3.18 1.21 1.38
CA VAL A 22 3.81 2.37 0.73
C VAL A 22 4.40 3.27 1.81
N LYS A 23 5.69 3.59 1.66
CA LYS A 23 6.46 4.41 2.57
C LYS A 23 6.92 5.68 1.87
N VAL A 24 7.01 6.78 2.61
CA VAL A 24 7.66 8.03 2.17
C VAL A 24 8.70 8.37 3.23
N GLY A 25 9.98 8.22 2.88
CA GLY A 25 11.04 8.20 3.89
C GLY A 25 10.89 6.96 4.78
N GLU A 26 10.88 7.15 6.10
CA GLU A 26 10.69 6.08 7.09
C GLU A 26 9.22 5.89 7.50
N GLU A 27 8.33 6.81 7.09
CA GLU A 27 6.92 6.76 7.46
C GLU A 27 6.12 5.84 6.53
N ILE A 28 5.33 4.93 7.12
CA ILE A 28 4.34 4.15 6.37
C ILE A 28 3.10 5.01 6.13
N MET A 29 2.90 5.40 4.87
CA MET A 29 1.75 6.21 4.48
C MET A 29 0.47 5.37 4.43
N ALA A 30 0.53 4.15 3.90
CA ALA A 30 -0.58 3.20 3.86
C ALA A 30 -0.12 1.75 3.66
N LYS A 31 -1.02 0.81 3.96
CA LYS A 31 -0.85 -0.63 3.70
C LYS A 31 -2.08 -1.17 2.98
N ALA A 32 -1.92 -2.11 2.06
CA ALA A 32 -3.03 -2.74 1.37
C ALA A 32 -2.73 -4.17 0.95
N LYS A 33 -3.80 -4.96 0.76
CA LYS A 33 -3.73 -6.34 0.31
C LYS A 33 -4.30 -6.52 -1.10
N GLY A 34 -3.68 -7.39 -1.89
CA GLY A 34 -4.09 -7.74 -3.25
C GLY A 34 -3.78 -9.19 -3.59
N ARG A 35 -4.36 -9.70 -4.67
CA ARG A 35 -4.05 -11.04 -5.20
C ARG A 35 -2.74 -11.08 -5.98
N SER A 36 -2.17 -9.90 -6.24
CA SER A 36 -0.86 -9.71 -6.88
C SER A 36 -0.15 -8.52 -6.24
N LYS A 37 1.17 -8.46 -6.39
CA LYS A 37 1.99 -7.35 -5.90
C LYS A 37 1.52 -6.01 -6.47
N LYS A 38 1.26 -5.96 -7.78
CA LYS A 38 0.76 -4.77 -8.48
C LYS A 38 -0.61 -4.30 -7.96
N GLU A 39 -1.52 -5.23 -7.67
CA GLU A 39 -2.83 -4.89 -7.10
C GLU A 39 -2.68 -4.31 -5.68
N ALA A 40 -1.84 -4.92 -4.85
CA ALA A 40 -1.56 -4.44 -3.50
C ALA A 40 -0.87 -3.05 -3.51
N GLU A 41 0.12 -2.84 -4.38
CA GLU A 41 0.79 -1.55 -4.59
C GLU A 41 -0.18 -0.46 -5.01
N ASN A 42 -1.01 -0.70 -6.04
CA ASN A 42 -1.98 0.27 -6.52
C ASN A 42 -2.99 0.67 -5.42
N LYS A 43 -3.47 -0.30 -4.64
CA LYS A 43 -4.36 -0.01 -3.51
C LYS A 43 -3.64 0.79 -2.41
N ALA A 44 -2.40 0.43 -2.08
CA ALA A 44 -1.61 1.15 -1.08
C ALA A 44 -1.37 2.60 -1.53
N ALA A 45 -0.99 2.82 -2.79
CA ALA A 45 -0.82 4.14 -3.38
C ALA A 45 -2.11 4.96 -3.35
N TYR A 46 -3.25 4.36 -3.71
CA TYR A 46 -4.56 5.02 -3.65
C TYR A 46 -4.91 5.46 -2.22
N LEU A 47 -4.72 4.59 -1.23
CA LEU A 47 -4.95 4.92 0.18
C LEU A 47 -4.00 6.02 0.68
N ALA A 48 -2.72 5.95 0.32
CA ALA A 48 -1.74 6.98 0.68
C ALA A 48 -2.09 8.34 0.05
N LEU A 49 -2.50 8.36 -1.23
CA LEU A 49 -2.96 9.58 -1.90
C LEU A 49 -4.20 10.17 -1.21
N ARG A 50 -5.16 9.33 -0.80
CA ARG A 50 -6.32 9.80 -0.03
C ARG A 50 -5.94 10.36 1.33
N LYS A 51 -5.00 9.72 2.04
CA LYS A 51 -4.47 10.22 3.32
C LYS A 51 -3.81 11.58 3.16
N VAL A 52 -2.96 11.75 2.13
CA VAL A 52 -2.28 13.01 1.85
C VAL A 52 -3.25 14.10 1.38
N LYS A 53 -4.19 13.77 0.48
CA LYS A 53 -5.19 14.74 -0.01
C LYS A 53 -6.20 15.14 1.07
N GLY A 54 -6.58 14.21 1.96
CA GLY A 54 -7.44 14.48 3.11
C GLY A 54 -6.77 15.32 4.19
N ALA A 55 -5.46 15.15 4.40
CA ALA A 55 -4.66 15.97 5.31
C ALA A 55 -4.31 17.37 4.77
N LYS A 56 -4.42 17.59 3.44
CA LYS A 56 -4.17 18.87 2.75
C LYS A 56 -5.44 19.66 2.41
N GLY A 57 -6.57 19.33 3.01
CA GLY A 57 -7.77 20.17 2.97
C GLY A 57 -7.64 21.32 3.96
N PHE A 58 -7.08 22.44 3.48
CA PHE A 58 -7.25 23.82 3.96
C PHE A 58 -8.06 23.99 5.25
N SER A 59 -7.36 24.32 6.34
CA SER A 59 -7.85 25.27 7.34
C SER A 59 -7.04 26.55 7.24
#